data_AF-A0A8J7CNL9-F1
#
_entry.id   AF-A0A8J7CNL9-F1
#
_cell.length_a   1.000
_cell.length_b   1.000
_cell.length_c   1.000
_cell.angle_alpha   90.00
_cell.angle_beta   90.00
_cell.angle_gamma   90.00
#
_symmetry.space_group_name_H-M   'P 1'
#
loop_
_entity.id
_entity.type
_entity.pdbx_description
1 polymer ?
#
loop_
_entity_poly.entity_id
_entity_poly.type
_entity_poly.pdbx_seq_one_letter_code
_entity_poly.pdbx_strand_id
1 'polypeptide(L)'
;MANHRFGLSCLGGMALAAGLLLWPGAVGARSASPVAPPGAPSKGAVNGPRALADGEVVRIDTSPPEPCRVDLGPLSLVASPAADGGSFDATLYDAGRKVDASATGFVFLGAGRPVADVPLPGCQSRRVELFSGGANCCSTYYLLGSCPSGPFAVYVDSGSKSFMEDAVGLGADGSVRAFPVTDPVFQSYGPDLPGATNWVSFSTADSPAVSRFMVFENGAWRMDRVGEFPQAYDDLIAKIPAQHSVSPASAAVARAYYTAMKGEPALPVLEAALPPDWQPFRAVINADILRAVGGFNPIHTIRLEDAP
;
A
#
# COMPACT_ATOMS: atom_id res chain seq x y z
N MET A 1 28.43 -2.24 22.29
CA MET A 1 27.82 -2.07 20.95
C MET A 1 26.52 -2.85 20.97
N ALA A 2 25.41 -2.15 21.21
CA ALA A 2 24.10 -2.75 21.44
C ALA A 2 23.24 -2.52 20.19
N ASN A 3 22.76 -3.60 19.58
CA ASN A 3 21.73 -3.55 18.55
C ASN A 3 20.37 -3.68 19.24
N HIS A 4 19.55 -2.64 19.11
CA HIS A 4 18.13 -2.67 19.46
C HIS A 4 17.39 -3.58 18.48
N ARG A 5 16.56 -4.51 19.00
CA ARG A 5 15.59 -5.30 18.23
C ARG A 5 14.22 -5.14 18.88
N PHE A 6 13.25 -4.65 18.11
CA PHE A 6 11.84 -4.58 18.48
C PHE A 6 11.12 -5.81 17.94
N GLY A 7 10.30 -6.46 18.76
CA GLY A 7 9.39 -7.53 18.33
C GLY A 7 7.94 -7.14 18.65
N LEU A 8 7.07 -7.12 17.64
CA LEU A 8 5.62 -7.00 17.80
C LEU A 8 5.01 -8.40 17.94
N SER A 9 4.21 -8.60 18.98
CA SER A 9 3.33 -9.75 19.11
C SER A 9 2.13 -9.61 18.17
N CYS A 10 1.77 -10.69 17.48
CA CYS A 10 0.52 -10.79 16.74
C CYS A 10 -0.67 -10.95 17.71
N LEU A 11 -1.01 -9.90 18.46
CA LEU A 11 -2.26 -9.82 19.22
C LEU A 11 -2.74 -8.37 19.29
N GLY A 12 -3.91 -8.11 18.71
CA GLY A 12 -4.74 -6.93 18.99
C GLY A 12 -4.69 -5.85 17.91
N GLY A 13 -5.78 -5.73 17.15
CA GLY A 13 -6.06 -4.53 16.36
C GLY A 13 -6.14 -3.31 17.29
N MET A 14 -5.33 -2.30 17.00
CA MET A 14 -5.45 -0.96 17.58
C MET A 14 -5.99 -0.01 16.51
N ALA A 15 -7.20 0.50 16.73
CA ALA A 15 -7.74 1.64 16.02
C ALA A 15 -6.95 2.90 16.42
N LEU A 16 -6.27 3.52 15.46
CA LEU A 16 -5.67 4.85 15.62
C LEU A 16 -6.70 5.90 15.18
N ALA A 17 -7.36 6.52 16.14
CA ALA A 17 -8.13 7.73 15.94
C ALA A 17 -7.16 8.91 15.76
N ALA A 18 -7.13 9.49 14.57
CA ALA A 18 -6.45 10.74 14.30
C ALA A 18 -7.32 11.92 14.80
N GLY A 19 -6.76 12.74 15.67
CA GLY A 19 -7.43 13.94 16.17
C GLY A 19 -6.43 14.89 16.83
N LEU A 20 -5.72 15.66 16.01
CA LEU A 20 -4.97 16.84 16.45
C LEU A 20 -5.17 17.95 15.42
N LEU A 21 -6.08 18.87 15.73
CA LEU A 21 -6.18 20.19 15.11
C LEU A 21 -6.03 21.20 16.24
N LEU A 22 -4.93 21.95 16.21
CA LEU A 22 -4.76 23.21 16.92
C LEU A 22 -4.97 24.32 15.89
N TRP A 23 -5.89 25.27 16.14
CA TRP A 23 -5.62 26.71 16.02
C TRP A 23 -6.78 27.61 16.56
N PRO A 24 -6.65 28.95 16.68
CA PRO A 24 -6.77 29.63 17.96
C PRO A 24 -7.94 30.64 18.06
N GLY A 25 -8.25 31.02 19.32
CA GLY A 25 -8.67 32.35 19.79
C GLY A 25 -9.85 33.09 19.13
N ALA A 26 -10.92 33.34 19.90
CA ALA A 26 -11.35 34.70 20.30
C ALA A 26 -12.72 34.71 21.03
N VAL A 27 -12.70 35.32 22.23
CA VAL A 27 -13.69 36.25 22.83
C VAL A 27 -15.14 35.79 23.09
N GLY A 28 -15.58 35.91 24.36
CA GLY A 28 -16.97 36.30 24.66
C GLY A 28 -17.61 35.60 25.87
N ALA A 29 -17.69 36.32 26.99
CA ALA A 29 -18.33 35.92 28.26
C ALA A 29 -19.82 35.55 28.16
N ARG A 30 -20.29 34.61 28.99
CA ARG A 30 -21.12 34.87 30.21
C ARG A 30 -21.67 33.57 30.82
N SER A 31 -21.86 33.66 32.13
CA SER A 31 -22.31 32.69 33.11
C SER A 31 -23.70 32.08 32.88
N ALA A 32 -23.85 30.80 33.17
CA ALA A 32 -24.92 30.24 34.00
C ALA A 32 -24.64 28.75 34.30
N SER A 33 -24.57 28.40 35.58
CA SER A 33 -24.59 26.99 36.02
C SER A 33 -26.00 26.42 35.90
N PRO A 34 -26.13 25.13 35.54
CA PRO A 34 -27.24 24.33 36.04
C PRO A 34 -26.74 23.17 36.91
N VAL A 35 -27.46 23.00 38.02
CA VAL A 35 -27.39 21.92 38.99
C VAL A 35 -27.67 20.58 38.31
N ALA A 36 -26.82 19.58 38.55
CA ALA A 36 -27.07 18.18 38.16
C ALA A 36 -27.76 17.40 39.30
N PRO A 37 -28.76 16.54 39.01
CA PRO A 37 -29.45 15.73 40.01
C PRO A 37 -28.63 14.50 40.44
N PRO A 38 -28.91 13.93 41.63
CA PRO A 38 -28.18 12.77 42.15
C PRO A 38 -28.71 11.46 41.55
N GLY A 39 -27.81 10.62 41.05
CA GLY A 39 -28.12 9.22 40.73
C GLY A 39 -27.58 8.75 39.38
N ALA A 40 -26.30 8.39 39.32
CA ALA A 40 -25.77 7.52 38.27
C ALA A 40 -24.76 6.52 38.87
N PRO A 41 -24.80 5.23 38.48
CA PRO A 41 -24.01 4.16 39.07
C PRO A 41 -22.52 4.26 38.72
N SER A 42 -21.67 3.82 39.65
CA SER A 42 -20.21 3.79 39.54
C SER A 42 -19.76 2.91 38.36
N LYS A 43 -18.96 3.50 37.44
CA LYS A 43 -18.21 2.75 36.43
C LYS A 43 -17.09 1.98 37.13
N GLY A 44 -17.05 0.66 36.92
CA GLY A 44 -15.94 -0.20 37.32
C GLY A 44 -14.63 0.29 36.70
N ALA A 45 -13.57 0.30 37.50
CA ALA A 45 -12.24 0.71 37.09
C ALA A 45 -11.71 -0.23 36.00
N VAL A 46 -11.42 0.33 34.82
CA VAL A 46 -10.58 -0.30 33.83
C VAL A 46 -9.15 -0.24 34.38
N ASN A 47 -8.58 -1.40 34.69
CA ASN A 47 -7.17 -1.48 35.09
C ASN A 47 -6.30 -0.94 33.95
N GLY A 48 -5.73 0.25 34.15
CA GLY A 48 -4.74 0.82 33.27
C GLY A 48 -3.42 0.03 33.30
N PRO A 49 -2.50 0.29 32.35
CA PRO A 49 -1.21 -0.36 32.30
C PRO A 49 -0.44 -0.14 33.60
N ARG A 50 -0.06 -1.24 34.27
CA ARG A 50 0.75 -1.23 35.48
C ARG A 50 2.19 -0.88 35.11
N ALA A 51 2.79 0.06 35.84
CA ALA A 51 4.23 0.32 35.76
C ALA A 51 5.01 -0.91 36.26
N LEU A 52 5.99 -1.36 35.47
CA LEU A 52 6.91 -2.44 35.84
C LEU A 52 7.76 -1.98 37.04
N ALA A 53 8.03 -2.89 37.97
CA ALA A 53 8.88 -2.57 39.12
C ALA A 53 10.36 -2.48 38.71
N ASP A 54 11.15 -1.68 39.42
CA ASP A 54 12.60 -1.61 39.21
C ASP A 54 13.24 -3.00 39.35
N GLY A 55 13.88 -3.47 38.28
CA GLY A 55 14.50 -4.79 38.19
C GLY A 55 13.62 -5.90 37.60
N GLU A 56 12.37 -5.60 37.22
CA GLU A 56 11.50 -6.54 36.52
C GLU A 56 11.97 -6.73 35.07
N VAL A 57 12.67 -7.84 34.82
CA VAL A 57 13.02 -8.26 33.46
C VAL A 57 11.82 -8.93 32.83
N VAL A 58 11.12 -8.19 31.95
CA VAL A 58 10.09 -8.78 31.08
C VAL A 58 10.81 -9.71 30.09
N ARG A 59 10.82 -11.01 30.39
CA ARG A 59 11.13 -12.03 29.40
C ARG A 59 9.95 -12.08 28.45
N ILE A 60 10.08 -11.38 27.34
CA ILE A 60 9.20 -11.59 26.19
C ILE A 60 9.46 -13.03 25.74
N ASP A 61 8.43 -13.86 25.75
CA ASP A 61 8.51 -15.19 25.19
C ASP A 61 8.89 -15.04 23.72
N THR A 62 10.08 -15.54 23.37
CA THR A 62 10.65 -15.52 22.01
C THR A 62 10.45 -16.85 21.31
N SER A 63 9.68 -17.77 21.90
CA SER A 63 9.14 -18.91 21.17
C SER A 63 8.54 -18.37 19.88
N PRO A 64 8.90 -18.92 18.71
CA PRO A 64 8.40 -18.41 17.45
C PRO A 64 6.87 -18.38 17.57
N PRO A 65 6.22 -17.23 17.32
CA PRO A 65 4.77 -17.20 17.32
C PRO A 65 4.32 -18.33 16.40
N GLU A 66 3.32 -19.10 16.83
CA GLU A 66 2.72 -20.12 15.98
C GLU A 66 2.56 -19.54 14.56
N PRO A 67 2.89 -20.31 13.52
CA PRO A 67 2.94 -19.80 12.16
C PRO A 67 1.64 -19.05 11.86
N CYS A 68 1.76 -17.79 11.48
CA CYS A 68 0.59 -16.96 11.24
C CYS A 68 -0.11 -17.49 9.99
N ARG A 69 -1.35 -17.93 10.17
CA ARG A 69 -2.13 -18.59 9.13
C ARG A 69 -3.36 -17.77 8.78
N VAL A 70 -3.58 -17.60 7.48
CA VAL A 70 -4.79 -16.97 6.93
C VAL A 70 -5.46 -17.97 6.01
N ASP A 71 -6.66 -18.42 6.39
CA ASP A 71 -7.48 -19.33 5.62
C ASP A 71 -8.60 -18.59 4.87
N LEU A 72 -8.87 -19.01 3.63
CA LEU A 72 -9.98 -18.56 2.82
C LEU A 72 -10.47 -19.69 1.91
N GLY A 73 -11.48 -20.44 2.37
CA GLY A 73 -11.95 -21.63 1.68
C GLY A 73 -10.83 -22.68 1.59
N PRO A 74 -10.47 -23.17 0.39
CA PRO A 74 -9.37 -24.12 0.22
C PRO A 74 -7.99 -23.47 0.31
N LEU A 75 -7.89 -22.14 0.19
CA LEU A 75 -6.62 -21.43 0.23
C LEU A 75 -6.17 -21.19 1.67
N SER A 76 -4.88 -21.38 1.93
CA SER A 76 -4.26 -20.95 3.17
C SER A 76 -2.89 -20.34 2.95
N LEU A 77 -2.66 -19.12 3.42
CA LEU A 77 -1.33 -18.51 3.45
C LEU A 77 -0.74 -18.70 4.85
N VAL A 78 0.44 -19.32 4.92
CA VAL A 78 1.14 -19.62 6.16
C VAL A 78 2.46 -18.87 6.18
N ALA A 79 2.66 -18.02 7.18
CA ALA A 79 3.93 -17.37 7.45
C ALA A 79 4.70 -18.18 8.50
N SER A 80 5.86 -18.71 8.10
CA SER A 80 6.76 -19.48 8.95
C SER A 80 8.03 -18.68 9.23
N PRO A 81 8.65 -18.78 10.41
CA PRO A 81 9.92 -18.11 10.68
C PRO A 81 10.98 -18.49 9.63
N ALA A 82 11.67 -17.49 9.08
CA ALA A 82 12.77 -17.70 8.17
C ALA A 82 14.02 -18.15 8.94
N ALA A 83 14.99 -18.73 8.22
CA ALA A 83 16.24 -19.24 8.80
C ALA A 83 17.09 -18.15 9.48
N ASP A 84 16.90 -16.87 9.12
CA ASP A 84 17.61 -15.74 9.71
C ASP A 84 17.16 -15.38 11.14
N GLY A 85 16.06 -15.97 11.61
CA GLY A 85 15.48 -15.75 12.94
C GLY A 85 14.92 -14.34 13.16
N GLY A 86 14.76 -13.55 12.10
CA GLY A 86 14.26 -12.17 12.15
C GLY A 86 13.14 -11.85 11.17
N SER A 87 12.88 -12.74 10.21
CA SER A 87 11.83 -12.60 9.20
C SER A 87 10.96 -13.86 9.08
N PHE A 88 10.00 -13.84 8.17
CA PHE A 88 9.09 -14.93 7.86
C PHE A 88 9.07 -15.22 6.36
N ASP A 89 8.91 -16.49 6.03
CA ASP A 89 8.61 -16.95 4.68
C ASP A 89 7.11 -17.22 4.58
N ALA A 90 6.44 -16.57 3.62
CA ALA A 90 5.03 -16.79 3.35
C ALA A 90 4.88 -17.86 2.27
N THR A 91 4.19 -18.94 2.62
CA THR A 91 3.87 -20.05 1.73
C THR A 91 2.38 -20.13 1.52
N LEU A 92 1.95 -20.11 0.26
CA LEU A 92 0.56 -20.33 -0.11
C LEU A 92 0.31 -21.82 -0.30
N TYR A 93 -0.84 -22.27 0.20
CA TYR A 93 -1.37 -23.60 0.00
C TYR A 93 -2.77 -23.52 -0.61
N ASP A 94 -3.12 -24.55 -1.38
CA ASP A 94 -4.46 -24.82 -1.90
C ASP A 94 -4.85 -26.24 -1.53
N ALA A 95 -5.98 -26.40 -0.82
CA ALA A 95 -6.44 -27.66 -0.24
C ALA A 95 -5.35 -28.41 0.55
N GLY A 96 -4.48 -27.66 1.26
CA GLY A 96 -3.36 -28.19 2.04
C GLY A 96 -2.10 -28.53 1.24
N ARG A 97 -2.11 -28.35 -0.09
CA ARG A 97 -0.93 -28.53 -0.95
C ARG A 97 -0.22 -27.21 -1.16
N LYS A 98 1.11 -27.20 -1.02
CA LYS A 98 1.94 -26.02 -1.28
C LYS A 98 1.88 -25.64 -2.77
N VAL A 99 1.51 -24.39 -3.06
CA VAL A 99 1.36 -23.88 -4.44
C VAL A 99 2.34 -22.76 -4.77
N ASP A 100 2.78 -22.00 -3.77
CA ASP A 100 3.71 -20.90 -3.97
C ASP A 100 4.54 -20.62 -2.69
N ALA A 101 5.77 -20.16 -2.89
CA ALA A 101 6.68 -19.71 -1.83
C ALA A 101 7.45 -18.46 -2.26
N SER A 102 6.86 -17.65 -3.13
CA SER A 102 7.53 -16.51 -3.76
C SER A 102 7.94 -15.41 -2.79
N ALA A 103 7.38 -15.39 -1.58
CA ALA A 103 7.65 -14.36 -0.59
C ALA A 103 8.52 -14.88 0.57
N THR A 104 9.83 -14.66 0.47
CA THR A 104 10.81 -14.95 1.53
C THR A 104 11.32 -13.69 2.21
N GLY A 105 11.59 -13.75 3.51
CA GLY A 105 12.22 -12.63 4.21
C GLY A 105 11.28 -11.46 4.54
N PHE A 106 10.00 -11.72 4.79
CA PHE A 106 8.99 -10.71 5.09
C PHE A 106 8.56 -10.73 6.55
N VAL A 107 8.14 -9.59 7.07
CA VAL A 107 7.34 -9.46 8.28
C VAL A 107 5.87 -9.61 7.88
N PHE A 108 5.19 -10.54 8.54
CA PHE A 108 3.77 -10.77 8.34
C PHE A 108 2.95 -9.74 9.14
N LEU A 109 2.10 -8.95 8.46
CA LEU A 109 1.40 -7.84 9.11
C LEU A 109 0.02 -8.21 9.71
N GLY A 110 -0.37 -9.49 9.66
CA GLY A 110 -1.55 -10.00 10.37
C GLY A 110 -2.54 -10.78 9.49
N ALA A 111 -3.74 -11.03 10.01
CA ALA A 111 -4.73 -11.98 9.46
C ALA A 111 -5.33 -11.66 8.07
N GLY A 112 -4.82 -10.63 7.39
CA GLY A 112 -5.36 -10.07 6.16
C GLY A 112 -6.64 -9.25 6.37
N ARG A 113 -6.88 -8.31 5.47
CA ARG A 113 -8.09 -7.47 5.46
C ARG A 113 -9.08 -8.03 4.44
N PRO A 114 -10.37 -8.19 4.79
CA PRO A 114 -11.37 -8.58 3.82
C PRO A 114 -11.51 -7.48 2.76
N VAL A 115 -11.69 -7.90 1.50
CA VAL A 115 -11.99 -7.02 0.37
C VAL A 115 -13.21 -7.62 -0.33
N ALA A 116 -14.35 -6.94 -0.25
CA ALA A 116 -15.60 -7.42 -0.82
C ALA A 116 -15.64 -7.22 -2.34
N ASP A 117 -16.26 -8.16 -3.05
CA ASP A 117 -16.54 -8.06 -4.50
C ASP A 117 -15.29 -7.93 -5.39
N VAL A 118 -14.18 -8.56 -5.00
CA VAL A 118 -12.94 -8.55 -5.77
C VAL A 118 -12.57 -9.97 -6.21
N PRO A 119 -12.22 -10.21 -7.49
CA PRO A 119 -12.30 -9.27 -8.60
C PRO A 119 -13.73 -8.99 -9.08
N LEU A 120 -14.69 -9.86 -8.77
CA LEU A 120 -16.06 -9.79 -9.27
C LEU A 120 -17.08 -9.71 -8.12
N PRO A 121 -18.28 -9.16 -8.37
CA PRO A 121 -19.38 -9.21 -7.41
C PRO A 121 -19.65 -10.62 -6.89
N GLY A 122 -19.83 -10.76 -5.57
CA GLY A 122 -20.07 -12.03 -4.91
C GLY A 122 -18.82 -12.85 -4.60
N CYS A 123 -17.62 -12.41 -5.03
CA CYS A 123 -16.37 -13.01 -4.57
C CYS A 123 -16.06 -12.60 -3.12
N GLN A 124 -15.61 -13.57 -2.33
CA GLN A 124 -15.03 -13.31 -1.01
C GLN A 124 -13.52 -13.25 -1.14
N SER A 125 -12.92 -12.11 -0.79
CA SER A 125 -11.47 -11.93 -0.94
C SER A 125 -10.80 -11.38 0.31
N ARG A 126 -9.52 -11.69 0.45
CA ARG A 126 -8.64 -11.20 1.52
C ARG A 126 -7.35 -10.68 0.93
N ARG A 127 -6.96 -9.50 1.36
CA ARG A 127 -5.65 -8.92 1.11
C ARG A 127 -4.75 -9.17 2.29
N VAL A 128 -3.65 -9.89 2.09
CA VAL A 128 -2.67 -10.19 3.12
C VAL A 128 -1.40 -9.42 2.82
N GLU A 129 -1.13 -8.38 3.60
CA GLU A 129 0.03 -7.51 3.44
C GLU A 129 1.28 -8.14 4.06
N LEU A 130 2.38 -8.09 3.30
CA LEU A 130 3.70 -8.57 3.66
C LEU A 130 4.69 -7.40 3.58
N PHE A 131 5.61 -7.32 4.54
CA PHE A 131 6.53 -6.19 4.63
C PHE A 131 7.96 -6.64 4.88
N SER A 132 8.90 -6.41 3.97
CA SER A 132 10.27 -6.93 4.13
C SER A 132 11.16 -6.16 5.12
N GLY A 133 10.62 -5.18 5.85
CA GLY A 133 11.37 -4.46 6.89
C GLY A 133 12.04 -3.15 6.43
N GLY A 134 12.07 -2.87 5.13
CA GLY A 134 12.63 -1.63 4.58
C GLY A 134 11.78 -0.39 4.90
N ALA A 135 12.41 0.70 5.34
CA ALA A 135 11.70 1.94 5.63
C ALA A 135 11.01 2.48 4.37
N ASN A 136 9.67 2.47 4.34
CA ASN A 136 8.79 3.07 3.34
C ASN A 136 8.72 2.44 1.93
N CYS A 137 9.45 1.37 1.61
CA CYS A 137 9.61 0.94 0.21
C CYS A 137 9.51 -0.58 -0.08
N CYS A 138 8.89 -1.38 0.78
CA CYS A 138 8.85 -2.83 0.52
C CYS A 138 7.59 -3.53 1.06
N SER A 139 6.41 -2.98 0.74
CA SER A 139 5.16 -3.71 0.96
C SER A 139 4.74 -4.44 -0.30
N THR A 140 4.46 -5.73 -0.12
CA THR A 140 3.86 -6.61 -1.12
C THR A 140 2.59 -7.21 -0.52
N TYR A 141 1.74 -7.83 -1.32
CA TYR A 141 0.57 -8.50 -0.76
C TYR A 141 0.12 -9.69 -1.60
N TYR A 142 -0.50 -10.64 -0.90
CA TYR A 142 -1.34 -11.63 -1.56
C TYR A 142 -2.77 -11.12 -1.60
N LEU A 143 -3.41 -11.26 -2.76
CA LEU A 143 -4.86 -11.17 -2.90
C LEU A 143 -5.38 -12.59 -3.10
N LEU A 144 -6.04 -13.09 -2.08
CA LEU A 144 -6.65 -14.42 -2.06
C LEU A 144 -8.14 -14.24 -2.25
N GLY A 145 -8.79 -15.12 -3.01
CA GLY A 145 -10.24 -15.07 -3.09
C GLY A 145 -10.90 -16.38 -3.48
N SER A 146 -12.19 -16.42 -3.21
CA SER A 146 -13.11 -17.50 -3.59
C SER A 146 -14.28 -16.89 -4.34
N CYS A 147 -14.39 -17.22 -5.62
CA CYS A 147 -15.48 -16.79 -6.50
C CYS A 147 -16.35 -17.99 -6.90
N PRO A 148 -17.56 -17.78 -7.46
CA PRO A 148 -18.36 -18.86 -8.03
C PRO A 148 -17.64 -19.67 -9.12
N SER A 149 -16.71 -19.04 -9.83
CA SER A 149 -15.87 -19.67 -10.85
C SER A 149 -14.69 -20.49 -10.28
N GLY A 150 -14.45 -20.43 -8.98
CA GLY A 150 -13.33 -21.09 -8.30
C GLY A 150 -12.48 -20.14 -7.45
N PRO A 151 -11.51 -20.70 -6.69
CA PRO A 151 -10.55 -19.92 -5.95
C PRO A 151 -9.55 -19.22 -6.88
N PHE A 152 -8.96 -18.12 -6.41
CA PHE A 152 -7.84 -17.45 -7.07
C PHE A 152 -6.83 -16.93 -6.05
N ALA A 153 -5.58 -16.81 -6.48
CA ALA A 153 -4.54 -16.16 -5.71
C ALA A 153 -3.61 -15.36 -6.62
N VAL A 154 -3.25 -14.17 -6.18
CA VAL A 154 -2.29 -13.28 -6.86
C VAL A 154 -1.33 -12.73 -5.84
N TYR A 155 -0.06 -12.71 -6.20
CA TYR A 155 0.96 -11.96 -5.47
C TYR A 155 1.24 -10.65 -6.20
N VAL A 156 1.27 -9.54 -5.46
CA VAL A 156 1.51 -8.20 -6.00
C VAL A 156 2.74 -7.61 -5.32
N ASP A 157 3.83 -7.49 -6.07
CA ASP A 157 5.05 -6.81 -5.62
C ASP A 157 4.98 -5.33 -5.98
N SER A 158 4.35 -4.55 -5.10
CA SER A 158 4.16 -3.13 -5.37
C SER A 158 5.37 -2.24 -5.05
N GLY A 159 6.46 -2.78 -4.50
CA GLY A 159 7.69 -2.04 -4.18
C GLY A 159 7.53 -0.76 -3.34
N SER A 160 6.35 -0.45 -2.83
CA SER A 160 6.02 0.74 -2.01
C SER A 160 4.63 0.56 -1.39
N LYS A 161 4.19 1.54 -0.60
CA LYS A 161 2.86 1.55 0.05
C LYS A 161 1.75 1.43 -1.02
N SER A 162 1.31 0.19 -1.27
CA SER A 162 0.06 -0.03 -1.99
C SER A 162 -1.08 0.15 -1.03
N PHE A 163 -1.98 1.05 -1.37
CA PHE A 163 -3.32 1.06 -0.81
C PHE A 163 -4.23 0.54 -1.91
N MET A 164 -4.85 -0.61 -1.70
CA MET A 164 -6.09 -0.90 -2.42
C MET A 164 -7.12 0.06 -1.84
N GLU A 165 -7.21 1.26 -2.42
CA GLU A 165 -8.34 2.17 -2.21
C GLU A 165 -9.58 1.58 -2.92
N ASP A 166 -10.71 2.26 -2.76
CA ASP A 166 -11.96 1.88 -3.42
C ASP A 166 -11.72 1.66 -4.93
N ALA A 167 -12.28 0.58 -5.47
CA ALA A 167 -12.12 0.20 -6.87
C ALA A 167 -12.49 1.38 -7.79
N VAL A 168 -11.58 1.72 -8.70
CA VAL A 168 -11.83 2.73 -9.72
C VAL A 168 -12.32 2.01 -10.95
N GLY A 169 -13.57 2.28 -11.35
CA GLY A 169 -14.17 1.65 -12.51
C GLY A 169 -15.19 0.59 -12.12
N LEU A 170 -16.45 0.99 -12.19
CA LEU A 170 -17.57 0.09 -12.36
C LEU A 170 -18.20 0.42 -13.71
N GLY A 171 -18.10 -0.51 -14.66
CA GLY A 171 -19.18 -0.63 -15.63
C GLY A 171 -20.43 -1.08 -14.88
N ALA A 172 -21.57 -0.41 -15.09
CA ALA A 172 -22.86 -0.86 -14.56
C ALA A 172 -23.26 -2.27 -15.06
N ASP A 173 -22.52 -2.79 -16.06
CA ASP A 173 -22.64 -4.10 -16.69
C ASP A 173 -21.62 -5.14 -16.18
N GLY A 174 -20.70 -4.76 -15.26
CA GLY A 174 -19.74 -5.68 -14.64
C GLY A 174 -18.54 -6.10 -15.50
N SER A 175 -18.25 -5.40 -16.60
CA SER A 175 -17.26 -5.87 -17.60
C SER A 175 -15.78 -5.60 -17.27
N VAL A 176 -15.46 -4.51 -16.58
CA VAL A 176 -14.08 -4.15 -16.19
C VAL A 176 -14.08 -3.59 -14.77
N ARG A 177 -13.30 -4.21 -13.88
CA ARG A 177 -13.02 -3.71 -12.53
C ARG A 177 -11.54 -3.41 -12.39
N ALA A 178 -11.23 -2.18 -12.02
CA ALA A 178 -9.87 -1.69 -11.85
C ALA A 178 -9.59 -1.34 -10.38
N PHE A 179 -8.40 -1.67 -9.91
CA PHE A 179 -7.98 -1.46 -8.53
C PHE A 179 -6.68 -0.66 -8.51
N PRO A 180 -6.60 0.45 -7.75
CA PRO A 180 -5.39 1.26 -7.74
C PRO A 180 -4.24 0.50 -7.08
N VAL A 181 -3.06 0.61 -7.70
CA VAL A 181 -1.78 0.14 -7.20
C VAL A 181 -0.74 1.22 -7.42
N THR A 182 0.07 1.50 -6.41
CA THR A 182 1.16 2.48 -6.49
C THR A 182 2.29 1.93 -7.35
N ASP A 183 2.73 2.68 -8.35
CA ASP A 183 3.95 2.42 -9.11
C ASP A 183 5.14 3.11 -8.39
N PRO A 184 6.10 2.34 -7.86
CA PRO A 184 7.20 2.87 -7.06
C PRO A 184 8.30 3.51 -7.91
N VAL A 185 8.20 3.52 -9.24
CA VAL A 185 9.30 3.91 -10.15
C VAL A 185 9.90 5.28 -9.87
N PHE A 186 9.11 6.21 -9.33
CA PHE A 186 9.57 7.54 -8.96
C PHE A 186 9.83 7.75 -7.46
N GLN A 187 9.83 6.67 -6.67
CA GLN A 187 10.20 6.72 -5.26
C GLN A 187 11.70 6.96 -5.09
N SER A 188 12.05 8.04 -4.39
CA SER A 188 13.42 8.53 -4.21
C SER A 188 14.18 8.72 -5.53
N TYR A 189 13.46 9.03 -6.60
CA TYR A 189 14.02 9.06 -7.95
C TYR A 189 14.96 10.25 -8.17
N GLY A 190 16.05 9.99 -8.88
CA GLY A 190 16.94 11.00 -9.44
C GLY A 190 17.25 10.65 -10.90
N PRO A 191 17.03 11.56 -11.86
CA PRO A 191 17.37 11.31 -13.26
C PRO A 191 18.88 11.15 -13.43
N ASP A 192 19.31 10.07 -14.07
CA ASP A 192 20.73 9.86 -14.40
C ASP A 192 21.10 10.65 -15.67
N LEU A 193 22.01 11.60 -15.53
CA LEU A 193 22.62 12.31 -16.65
C LEU A 193 24.14 12.11 -16.58
N PRO A 194 24.74 11.36 -17.53
CA PRO A 194 26.18 11.20 -17.61
C PRO A 194 26.89 12.55 -17.66
N GLY A 195 27.77 12.81 -16.69
CA GLY A 195 28.57 14.03 -16.61
C GLY A 195 27.88 15.25 -16.00
N ALA A 196 26.65 15.11 -15.47
CA ALA A 196 26.01 16.19 -14.73
C ALA A 196 26.74 16.46 -13.40
N THR A 197 27.12 17.72 -13.16
CA THR A 197 27.72 18.17 -11.89
C THR A 197 26.68 18.58 -10.85
N ASN A 198 25.45 18.83 -11.30
CA ASN A 198 24.30 19.12 -10.43
C ASN A 198 23.44 17.86 -10.37
N TRP A 199 23.13 17.40 -9.16
CA TRP A 199 22.25 16.26 -8.94
C TRP A 199 20.92 16.78 -8.41
N VAL A 200 19.81 16.34 -9.01
CA VAL A 200 18.47 16.52 -8.46
C VAL A 200 17.92 15.15 -8.12
N SER A 201 17.21 15.06 -7.00
CA SER A 201 16.54 13.83 -6.60
C SER A 201 15.35 14.15 -5.71
N PHE A 202 14.31 13.34 -5.79
CA PHE A 202 13.25 13.36 -4.80
C PHE A 202 13.73 12.73 -3.50
N SER A 203 13.37 13.33 -2.38
CA SER A 203 13.33 12.59 -1.12
C SER A 203 12.13 11.65 -1.13
N THR A 204 12.12 10.63 -0.28
CA THR A 204 10.95 9.74 -0.16
C THR A 204 9.66 10.49 0.16
N ALA A 205 9.73 11.56 0.96
CA ALA A 205 8.57 12.38 1.31
C ALA A 205 8.08 13.27 0.16
N ASP A 206 8.98 13.61 -0.77
CA ASP A 206 8.70 14.47 -1.93
C ASP A 206 8.44 13.67 -3.22
N SER A 207 8.62 12.35 -3.18
CA SER A 207 8.48 11.51 -4.36
C SER A 207 7.03 11.47 -4.84
N PRO A 208 6.78 11.54 -6.15
CA PRO A 208 5.43 11.42 -6.65
C PRO A 208 4.95 9.98 -6.42
N ALA A 209 3.84 9.83 -5.69
CA ALA A 209 3.14 8.57 -5.55
C ALA A 209 2.19 8.40 -6.73
N VAL A 210 2.70 7.84 -7.84
CA VAL A 210 1.90 7.61 -9.04
C VAL A 210 1.11 6.30 -8.92
N SER A 211 -0.17 6.34 -9.24
CA SER A 211 -1.05 5.16 -9.23
C SER A 211 -1.31 4.62 -10.63
N ARG A 212 -1.41 3.30 -10.72
CA ARG A 212 -1.84 2.51 -11.88
C ARG A 212 -3.01 1.64 -11.49
N PHE A 213 -3.65 0.97 -12.45
CA PHE A 213 -4.81 0.13 -12.15
C PHE A 213 -4.55 -1.34 -12.49
N MET A 214 -4.73 -2.22 -11.51
CA MET A 214 -4.88 -3.65 -11.76
C MET A 214 -6.28 -3.91 -12.33
N VAL A 215 -6.35 -4.53 -13.50
CA VAL A 215 -7.58 -4.87 -14.19
C VAL A 215 -7.79 -6.38 -14.14
N PHE A 216 -9.00 -6.80 -13.77
CA PHE A 216 -9.42 -8.18 -13.95
C PHE A 216 -10.27 -8.31 -15.21
N GLU A 217 -9.78 -9.07 -16.19
CA GLU A 217 -10.42 -9.27 -17.49
C GLU A 217 -10.20 -10.71 -17.95
N ASN A 218 -11.26 -11.35 -18.47
CA ASN A 218 -11.19 -12.72 -19.02
C ASN A 218 -10.56 -13.75 -18.05
N GLY A 219 -10.85 -13.63 -16.75
CA GLY A 219 -10.35 -14.56 -15.73
C GLY A 219 -8.89 -14.32 -15.31
N ALA A 220 -8.23 -13.28 -15.81
CA ALA A 220 -6.84 -12.98 -15.52
C ALA A 220 -6.66 -11.55 -15.01
N TRP A 221 -5.65 -11.38 -14.15
CA TRP A 221 -5.19 -10.07 -13.70
C TRP A 221 -4.12 -9.52 -14.64
N ARG A 222 -4.21 -8.23 -14.95
CA ARG A 222 -3.19 -7.49 -15.69
C ARG A 222 -3.12 -6.05 -15.20
N MET A 223 -2.08 -5.32 -15.56
CA MET A 223 -2.10 -3.87 -15.43
C MET A 223 -2.93 -3.24 -16.55
N ASP A 224 -3.41 -2.03 -16.29
CA ASP A 224 -4.08 -1.20 -17.26
C ASP A 224 -3.13 -0.74 -18.37
N ARG A 225 -3.70 -0.58 -19.56
CA ARG A 225 -3.00 -0.14 -20.77
C ARG A 225 -3.07 1.38 -20.89
N VAL A 226 -2.11 1.93 -21.62
CA VAL A 226 -2.15 3.32 -22.05
C VAL A 226 -3.46 3.60 -22.80
N GLY A 227 -4.17 4.65 -22.38
CA GLY A 227 -5.44 5.08 -22.95
C GLY A 227 -6.66 4.26 -22.49
N GLU A 228 -6.50 3.29 -21.58
CA GLU A 228 -7.62 2.46 -21.12
C GLU A 228 -8.58 3.21 -20.18
N PHE A 229 -8.05 4.05 -19.28
CA PHE A 229 -8.84 4.80 -18.31
C PHE A 229 -8.57 6.32 -18.33
N PRO A 230 -8.75 7.02 -19.46
CA PRO A 230 -8.33 8.41 -19.61
C PRO A 230 -8.99 9.34 -18.58
N GLN A 231 -10.28 9.14 -18.27
CA GLN A 231 -10.99 9.94 -17.27
C GLN A 231 -10.46 9.71 -15.84
N ALA A 232 -10.13 8.47 -15.48
CA ALA A 232 -9.58 8.18 -14.16
C ALA A 232 -8.23 8.87 -13.95
N TYR A 233 -7.41 8.93 -15.00
CA TYR A 233 -6.15 9.65 -14.98
C TYR A 233 -6.34 11.17 -14.97
N ASP A 234 -7.36 11.72 -15.64
CA ASP A 234 -7.74 13.13 -15.49
C ASP A 234 -8.12 13.47 -14.05
N ASP A 235 -8.88 12.60 -13.40
CA ASP A 235 -9.28 12.78 -12.00
C ASP A 235 -8.05 12.72 -11.07
N LEU A 236 -7.07 11.86 -11.35
CA LEU A 236 -5.79 11.82 -10.62
C LEU A 236 -4.97 13.10 -10.84
N ILE A 237 -4.89 13.61 -12.07
CA ILE A 237 -4.22 14.88 -12.39
C ILE A 237 -4.85 16.04 -11.62
N ALA A 238 -6.18 16.09 -11.57
CA ALA A 238 -6.92 17.14 -10.87
C ALA A 238 -6.68 17.14 -9.35
N LYS A 239 -6.30 15.99 -8.76
CA LYS A 239 -5.99 15.85 -7.33
C LYS A 239 -4.58 16.27 -6.96
N ILE A 240 -3.63 16.33 -7.92
CA ILE A 240 -2.22 16.69 -7.65
C ILE A 240 -2.08 18.00 -6.85
N PRO A 241 -2.76 19.12 -7.19
CA PRO A 241 -2.59 20.38 -6.47
C PRO A 241 -3.02 20.34 -5.00
N ALA A 242 -3.90 19.40 -4.62
CA ALA A 242 -4.40 19.25 -3.26
C ALA A 242 -3.44 18.43 -2.36
N GLN A 243 -2.41 17.83 -2.94
CA GLN A 243 -1.42 17.06 -2.19
C GLN A 243 -0.38 18.02 -1.58
N HIS A 244 -0.55 18.36 -0.31
CA HIS A 244 0.25 19.37 0.39
C HIS A 244 1.75 19.04 0.57
N SER A 245 2.20 17.84 0.17
CA SER A 245 3.56 17.34 0.38
C SER A 245 4.40 17.21 -0.89
N VAL A 246 3.88 17.54 -2.08
CA VAL A 246 4.62 17.40 -3.34
C VAL A 246 5.24 18.72 -3.79
N SER A 247 6.54 18.71 -4.07
CA SER A 247 7.26 19.80 -4.72
C SER A 247 6.72 20.04 -6.13
N PRO A 248 6.95 21.22 -6.72
CA PRO A 248 6.57 21.51 -8.10
C PRO A 248 7.15 20.51 -9.11
N ALA A 249 8.38 20.02 -8.90
CA ALA A 249 9.00 19.01 -9.75
C ALA A 249 8.27 17.66 -9.65
N SER A 250 7.97 17.21 -8.43
CA SER A 250 7.21 15.98 -8.18
C SER A 250 5.82 16.04 -8.81
N ALA A 251 5.11 17.16 -8.62
CA ALA A 251 3.81 17.41 -9.24
C ALA A 251 3.87 17.39 -10.78
N ALA A 252 4.93 17.95 -11.39
CA ALA A 252 5.14 17.93 -12.83
C ALA A 252 5.38 16.51 -13.36
N VAL A 253 6.21 15.72 -12.67
CA VAL A 253 6.47 14.31 -13.02
C VAL A 253 5.20 13.47 -12.91
N ALA A 254 4.44 13.59 -11.81
CA ALA A 254 3.18 12.89 -11.63
C ALA A 254 2.17 13.25 -12.75
N ARG A 255 2.04 14.55 -13.07
CA ARG A 255 1.15 15.02 -14.14
C ARG A 255 1.57 14.47 -15.50
N ALA A 256 2.86 14.49 -15.82
CA ALA A 256 3.39 13.95 -17.06
C ALA A 256 3.19 12.44 -17.17
N TYR A 257 3.38 11.69 -16.07
CA TYR A 257 3.12 10.26 -16.00
C TYR A 257 1.65 9.93 -16.27
N TYR A 258 0.72 10.59 -15.58
CA TYR A 258 -0.71 10.37 -15.80
C TYR A 258 -1.14 10.80 -17.21
N THR A 259 -0.56 11.88 -17.75
CA THR A 259 -0.79 12.30 -19.14
C THR A 259 -0.34 11.21 -20.13
N ALA A 260 0.84 10.61 -19.92
CA ALA A 260 1.27 9.45 -20.70
C ALA A 260 0.30 8.27 -20.59
N MET A 261 -0.16 7.95 -19.38
CA MET A 261 -1.13 6.87 -19.16
C MET A 261 -2.48 7.11 -19.83
N LYS A 262 -2.91 8.37 -20.00
CA LYS A 262 -4.09 8.73 -20.80
C LYS A 262 -3.93 8.46 -22.30
N GLY A 263 -2.70 8.24 -22.78
CA GLY A 263 -2.39 8.14 -24.21
C GLY A 263 -1.97 9.47 -24.84
N GLU A 264 -1.62 10.48 -24.03
CA GLU A 264 -1.17 11.79 -24.48
C GLU A 264 0.36 11.95 -24.28
N PRO A 265 1.04 12.81 -25.06
CA PRO A 265 2.48 13.01 -24.93
C PRO A 265 2.86 13.69 -23.61
N ALA A 266 3.79 13.10 -22.86
CA ALA A 266 4.26 13.61 -21.56
C ALA A 266 5.24 14.79 -21.68
N LEU A 267 6.06 14.85 -22.73
CA LEU A 267 7.13 15.84 -22.87
C LEU A 267 6.62 17.31 -22.80
N PRO A 268 5.54 17.70 -23.49
CA PRO A 268 5.02 19.08 -23.37
C PRO A 268 4.60 19.46 -21.94
N VAL A 269 4.12 18.50 -21.16
CA VAL A 269 3.77 18.72 -19.75
C VAL A 269 5.03 19.02 -18.92
N LEU A 270 6.09 18.24 -19.13
CA LEU A 270 7.37 18.45 -18.46
C LEU A 270 7.99 19.80 -18.85
N GLU A 271 7.97 20.16 -20.14
CA GLU A 271 8.49 21.43 -20.63
C GLU A 271 7.79 22.62 -19.97
N ALA A 272 6.46 22.54 -19.80
CA ALA A 272 5.66 23.60 -19.21
C ALA A 272 5.75 23.67 -17.68
N ALA A 273 5.90 22.53 -16.99
CA ALA A 273 5.70 22.45 -15.54
C ALA A 273 6.96 22.17 -14.72
N LEU A 274 8.06 21.67 -15.32
CA LEU A 274 9.28 21.41 -14.56
C LEU A 274 9.93 22.74 -14.10
N PRO A 275 10.40 22.81 -12.84
CA PRO A 275 11.19 23.94 -12.36
C PRO A 275 12.52 24.10 -13.11
N PRO A 276 13.11 25.32 -13.17
CA PRO A 276 14.35 25.58 -13.91
C PRO A 276 15.50 24.60 -13.62
N ASP A 277 15.70 24.21 -12.36
CA ASP A 277 16.78 23.29 -11.97
C ASP A 277 16.58 21.85 -12.48
N TRP A 278 15.33 21.49 -12.80
CA TRP A 278 14.96 20.18 -13.34
C TRP A 278 14.87 20.16 -14.88
N GLN A 279 14.76 21.32 -15.52
CA GLN A 279 14.63 21.45 -16.98
C GLN A 279 15.73 20.76 -17.80
N PRO A 280 17.02 20.75 -17.38
CA PRO A 280 18.07 20.01 -18.08
C PRO A 280 17.81 18.49 -18.16
N PHE A 281 17.06 17.94 -17.21
CA PHE A 281 16.78 16.51 -17.09
C PHE A 281 15.50 16.06 -17.82
N ARG A 282 14.74 17.00 -18.41
CA ARG A 282 13.40 16.72 -18.96
C ARG A 282 13.35 15.56 -19.96
N ALA A 283 14.36 15.42 -20.80
CA ALA A 283 14.41 14.37 -21.82
C ALA A 283 14.59 12.98 -21.19
N VAL A 284 15.45 12.87 -20.16
CA VAL A 284 15.65 11.63 -19.40
C VAL A 284 14.40 11.28 -18.62
N ILE A 285 13.83 12.25 -17.90
CA ILE A 285 12.58 12.07 -17.15
C ILE A 285 11.46 11.58 -18.07
N ASN A 286 11.32 12.17 -19.27
CA ASN A 286 10.34 11.71 -20.25
C ASN A 286 10.60 10.27 -20.69
N ALA A 287 11.85 9.91 -20.99
CA ALA A 287 12.20 8.53 -21.37
C ALA A 287 11.91 7.52 -20.26
N ASP A 288 12.19 7.90 -19.01
CA ASP A 288 11.93 7.06 -17.83
C ASP A 288 10.42 6.92 -17.56
N ILE A 289 9.63 7.99 -17.73
CA ILE A 289 8.16 7.92 -17.70
C ILE A 289 7.64 6.94 -18.74
N LEU A 290 8.08 7.05 -20.00
CA LEU A 290 7.61 6.16 -21.07
C LEU A 290 8.00 4.70 -20.82
N ARG A 291 9.20 4.46 -20.26
CA ARG A 291 9.65 3.13 -19.86
C ARG A 291 8.78 2.57 -18.74
N ALA A 292 8.50 3.37 -17.70
CA ALA A 292 7.67 2.98 -16.58
C ALA A 292 6.23 2.65 -17.02
N VAL A 293 5.63 3.53 -17.81
CA VAL A 293 4.29 3.38 -18.37
C VAL A 293 4.13 2.07 -19.14
N GLY A 294 5.10 1.73 -19.99
CA GLY A 294 5.08 0.51 -20.79
C GLY A 294 5.53 -0.77 -20.09
N GLY A 295 6.27 -0.65 -18.97
CA GLY A 295 6.98 -1.77 -18.35
C GLY A 295 6.49 -2.17 -16.95
N PHE A 296 5.70 -1.34 -16.28
CA PHE A 296 5.23 -1.65 -14.92
C PHE A 296 4.25 -2.82 -14.90
N ASN A 297 4.67 -3.93 -14.29
CA ASN A 297 3.82 -5.07 -14.01
C ASN A 297 4.21 -5.75 -12.67
N PRO A 298 3.56 -5.39 -11.56
CA PRO A 298 3.83 -5.95 -10.24
C PRO A 298 3.10 -7.29 -10.00
N ILE A 299 2.33 -7.78 -10.97
CA ILE A 299 1.41 -8.91 -10.79
C ILE A 299 2.13 -10.22 -11.08
N HIS A 300 2.09 -11.11 -10.09
CA HIS A 300 2.49 -12.51 -10.22
C HIS A 300 1.26 -13.40 -10.03
N THR A 301 0.73 -13.92 -11.14
CA THR A 301 -0.42 -14.83 -11.11
C THR A 301 0.03 -16.21 -10.66
N ILE A 302 -0.64 -16.75 -9.63
CA ILE A 302 -0.36 -18.09 -9.10
C ILE A 302 -1.38 -19.05 -9.70
N ARG A 303 -0.90 -20.06 -10.43
CA ARG A 303 -1.75 -21.11 -10.99
C ARG A 303 -2.02 -22.17 -9.94
N LEU A 304 -3.29 -22.35 -9.60
CA LEU A 304 -3.72 -23.33 -8.59
C LEU A 304 -3.78 -24.76 -9.17
N GLU A 305 -3.89 -24.89 -10.49
CA GLU A 305 -4.11 -26.17 -11.19
C GLU A 305 -2.81 -26.94 -11.52
N ASP A 306 -1.64 -26.30 -11.48
CA ASP A 306 -0.35 -26.90 -11.87
C ASP A 306 0.41 -27.56 -10.70
N ALA A 307 -0.34 -28.25 -9.84
CA ALA A 307 0.20 -29.15 -8.84
C ALA A 307 0.91 -30.35 -9.47
N PRO A 308 2.19 -30.64 -9.19
CA PRO A 308 2.66 -32.01 -9.32
C PRO A 308 1.95 -32.92 -8.30
#